data_AF-A0A7C1PCK7-F1
#
_entry.id   AF-A0A7C1PCK7-F1
#
_cell.length_a   1.000
_cell.length_b   1.000
_cell.length_c   1.000
_cell.angle_alpha   90.00
_cell.angle_beta   90.00
_cell.angle_gamma   90.00
#
_symmetry.space_group_name_H-M   'P 1'
#
loop_
_entity.id
_entity.type
_entity.pdbx_description
1 polymer ?
#
loop_
_entity_poly.entity_id
_entity_poly.type
_entity_poly.pdbx_seq_one_letter_code
_entity_poly.pdbx_strand_id
1 'polypeptide(L)'
;MEKSIVKRIFEGVKERKDKIALIKDIGISEEMFSAIIDSLIDDGYLVKTYCDKKCSKCILGCYRRSNAKIYVLSKKALEFLGED
;
A
#
# COMPACT_ATOMS: atom_id res chain seq x y z
N MET A 1 -16.92 0.87 -15.53
CA MET A 1 -15.53 0.39 -15.72
C MET A 1 -15.09 -0.25 -14.43
N GLU A 2 -14.82 -1.55 -14.46
CA GLU A 2 -14.25 -2.27 -13.33
C GLU A 2 -12.82 -1.75 -13.10
N LYS A 3 -12.54 -1.24 -11.89
CA LYS A 3 -11.18 -0.79 -11.56
C LYS A 3 -10.32 -2.04 -11.36
N SER A 4 -9.21 -2.14 -12.11
CA SER A 4 -8.19 -3.18 -11.90
C SER A 4 -7.80 -3.29 -10.42
N ILE A 5 -7.62 -4.53 -9.92
CA ILE A 5 -7.22 -4.82 -8.54
C ILE A 5 -5.98 -4.01 -8.13
N VAL A 6 -5.00 -3.90 -9.03
CA VAL A 6 -3.76 -3.13 -8.80
C VAL A 6 -4.05 -1.66 -8.52
N LYS A 7 -4.94 -1.04 -9.32
CA LYS A 7 -5.33 0.35 -9.11
C LYS A 7 -6.02 0.54 -7.76
N ARG A 8 -6.87 -0.41 -7.35
CA ARG A 8 -7.55 -0.37 -6.04
C ARG A 8 -6.56 -0.50 -4.88
N ILE A 9 -5.54 -1.35 -5.02
CA ILE A 9 -4.44 -1.45 -4.03
C ILE A 9 -3.71 -0.11 -3.93
N PHE A 10 -3.33 0.50 -5.07
CA PHE A 10 -2.62 1.77 -5.04
C PHE A 10 -3.46 2.90 -4.42
N GLU A 11 -4.74 3.00 -4.80
CA GLU A 11 -5.68 3.95 -4.21
C GLU A 11 -5.79 3.76 -2.70
N GLY A 12 -5.93 2.52 -2.22
CA GLY A 12 -6.03 2.28 -0.79
C GLY A 12 -4.72 2.49 -0.02
N VAL A 13 -3.56 2.22 -0.62
CA VAL A 13 -2.24 2.58 -0.05
C VAL A 13 -2.11 4.11 0.06
N LYS A 14 -2.51 4.85 -0.98
CA LYS A 14 -2.55 6.32 -0.97
C LYS A 14 -3.48 6.86 0.12
N GLU A 15 -4.65 6.26 0.28
CA GLU A 15 -5.64 6.55 1.33
C GLU A 15 -5.24 6.01 2.71
N ARG A 16 -4.07 5.39 2.84
CA ARG A 16 -3.53 4.92 4.11
C ARG A 16 -4.38 3.82 4.76
N LYS A 17 -5.07 3.01 3.96
CA LYS A 17 -5.82 1.83 4.43
C LYS A 17 -4.84 0.74 4.87
N ASP A 18 -5.19 0.04 5.95
CA ASP A 18 -4.44 -1.14 6.37
C ASP A 18 -4.75 -2.37 5.49
N LYS A 19 -3.97 -3.44 5.68
CA LYS A 19 -4.10 -4.70 4.94
C LYS A 19 -5.51 -5.29 5.04
N ILE A 20 -6.12 -5.28 6.22
CA ILE A 20 -7.43 -5.93 6.46
C ILE A 20 -8.51 -5.16 5.72
N ALA A 21 -8.49 -3.82 5.80
CA ALA A 21 -9.41 -2.96 5.09
C ALA A 21 -9.29 -3.13 3.56
N LEU A 22 -8.07 -3.20 3.04
CA LEU A 22 -7.80 -3.43 1.62
C LEU A 22 -8.30 -4.80 1.12
N ILE A 23 -7.99 -5.87 1.84
CA ILE A 23 -8.46 -7.23 1.51
C ILE A 23 -9.98 -7.27 1.45
N LYS A 24 -10.65 -6.71 2.46
CA LYS A 24 -12.11 -6.67 2.55
C LYS A 24 -12.74 -5.83 1.43
N ASP A 25 -12.18 -4.67 1.13
CA ASP A 25 -12.69 -3.79 0.07
C ASP A 25 -12.54 -4.46 -1.30
N ILE A 26 -11.35 -5.00 -1.59
CA ILE A 26 -11.03 -5.60 -2.89
C ILE A 26 -11.79 -6.92 -3.09
N GLY A 27 -12.05 -7.68 -2.02
CA GLY A 27 -12.77 -8.95 -2.08
C GLY A 27 -11.89 -10.12 -2.52
N ILE A 28 -10.61 -10.11 -2.14
CA ILE A 28 -9.63 -11.18 -2.44
C ILE A 28 -9.16 -11.88 -1.18
N SER A 29 -8.53 -13.05 -1.31
CA SER A 29 -7.93 -13.76 -0.18
C SER A 29 -6.66 -13.06 0.32
N GLU A 30 -6.28 -13.34 1.56
CA GLU A 30 -5.03 -12.83 2.14
C GLU A 30 -3.79 -13.33 1.40
N GLU A 31 -3.80 -14.57 0.92
CA GLU A 31 -2.72 -15.16 0.12
C GLU A 31 -2.58 -14.44 -1.22
N MET A 32 -3.70 -14.23 -1.92
CA MET A 32 -3.70 -13.50 -3.19
C MET A 32 -3.25 -12.05 -3.01
N PHE A 33 -3.71 -11.38 -1.96
CA PHE A 33 -3.24 -10.04 -1.62
C PHE A 33 -1.73 -10.01 -1.39
N SER A 34 -1.20 -10.98 -0.64
CA SER A 34 0.23 -11.04 -0.33
C SER A 34 1.07 -11.28 -1.61
N ALA A 35 0.64 -12.19 -2.48
CA ALA A 35 1.30 -12.43 -3.76
C ALA A 35 1.30 -11.19 -4.67
N ILE A 36 0.19 -10.45 -4.73
CA ILE A 36 0.11 -9.21 -5.52
C ILE A 36 1.05 -8.15 -4.93
N ILE A 37 1.05 -7.97 -3.61
CA ILE A 37 1.94 -7.00 -2.95
C ILE A 37 3.41 -7.34 -3.20
N ASP A 38 3.80 -8.61 -3.08
CA ASP A 38 5.18 -9.04 -3.32
C ASP A 38 5.58 -8.77 -4.78
N SER A 39 4.74 -9.12 -5.76
CA SER A 39 4.97 -8.79 -7.17
C SER A 39 5.11 -7.27 -7.40
N LEU A 40 4.27 -6.45 -6.76
CA LEU A 40 4.33 -4.99 -6.90
C LEU A 40 5.58 -4.38 -6.25
N ILE A 41 6.14 -5.03 -5.22
CA ILE A 41 7.41 -4.65 -4.62
C ILE A 41 8.56 -5.01 -5.56
N ASP A 42 8.57 -6.23 -6.08
CA ASP A 42 9.61 -6.71 -7.01
C ASP A 42 9.65 -5.87 -8.29
N ASP A 43 8.48 -5.44 -8.79
CA ASP A 43 8.35 -4.56 -9.94
C ASP A 43 8.65 -3.08 -9.63
N GLY A 44 8.93 -2.75 -8.37
CA GLY A 44 9.29 -1.39 -7.92
C GLY A 44 8.13 -0.39 -7.88
N TYR A 45 6.88 -0.85 -7.86
CA TYR A 45 5.71 0.01 -7.67
C TYR A 45 5.45 0.33 -6.19
N LEU A 46 5.74 -0.62 -5.30
CA LEU A 46 5.61 -0.45 -3.86
C LEU A 46 6.97 -0.53 -3.18
N VAL A 47 7.16 0.30 -2.17
CA VAL A 47 8.32 0.24 -1.29
C VAL A 47 7.85 -0.15 0.10
N LYS A 48 8.50 -1.17 0.66
CA LYS A 48 8.31 -1.59 2.04
C LYS A 48 9.16 -0.70 2.94
N THR A 49 8.52 0.07 3.83
CA THR A 49 9.23 0.86 4.83
C THR A 49 8.77 0.50 6.22
N TYR A 50 9.66 0.73 7.18
CA TYR A 50 9.33 0.64 8.60
C TYR A 50 8.87 2.02 9.04
N CYS A 51 7.78 2.04 9.80
CA CYS A 51 7.42 3.22 10.56
C CYS A 51 8.16 3.18 11.90
N ASP A 52 9.23 3.96 12.00
CA ASP A 52 9.92 4.28 13.24
C ASP A 52 9.30 5.54 13.87
N LYS A 53 9.59 5.78 15.16
CA LYS A 53 8.94 6.81 16.01
C LYS A 53 9.03 8.26 15.48
N LYS A 54 9.71 8.53 14.36
CA LYS A 54 9.89 9.85 13.73
C LYS A 54 8.94 9.99 12.53
N CYS A 55 7.68 10.27 12.80
CA CYS A 55 6.57 10.09 11.86
C CYS A 55 6.41 11.18 10.79
N SER A 56 7.33 11.29 9.84
CA SER A 56 7.06 12.01 8.59
C SER A 56 6.43 11.12 7.51
N LYS A 57 6.55 9.78 7.62
CA LYS A 57 6.16 8.83 6.57
C LYS A 57 5.09 7.81 6.98
N CYS A 58 4.49 7.95 8.16
CA CYS A 58 3.61 6.91 8.72
C CYS A 58 2.13 7.16 8.47
N ILE A 59 1.46 6.13 7.93
CA ILE A 59 0.03 6.10 7.62
C ILE A 59 -0.85 6.44 8.84
N LEU A 60 -0.50 5.92 10.01
CA LEU A 60 -1.33 6.00 11.23
C LEU A 60 -1.16 7.28 12.06
N GLY A 61 -0.34 8.23 11.63
CA GLY A 61 0.04 9.35 12.48
C GLY A 61 0.83 8.88 13.71
N CYS A 62 1.46 9.80 14.42
CA CYS A 62 2.52 9.49 15.39
C CYS A 62 2.06 8.96 16.76
N TYR A 63 1.02 8.12 16.78
CA TYR A 63 0.35 7.72 18.02
C TYR A 63 0.53 6.25 18.42
N ARG A 64 1.20 5.42 17.62
CA ARG A 64 1.48 4.01 17.99
C ARG A 64 2.97 3.69 17.97
N ARG A 65 3.48 3.25 19.13
CA ARG A 65 4.81 2.65 19.33
C ARG A 65 4.90 1.29 18.63
N SER A 66 4.86 1.26 17.31
CA SER A 66 4.85 0.00 16.58
C SER A 66 5.78 0.10 15.38
N ASN A 67 6.81 -0.74 15.35
CA ASN A 67 7.59 -1.05 14.16
C ASN A 67 6.69 -1.76 13.14
N ALA A 68 5.75 -1.02 12.57
CA ALA A 68 4.80 -1.53 11.60
C ALA A 68 5.42 -1.44 10.20
N LYS A 69 5.41 -2.56 9.49
CA LYS A 69 5.72 -2.59 8.06
C LYS A 69 4.57 -1.92 7.32
N ILE A 70 4.86 -0.85 6.59
CA ILE A 70 3.90 -0.16 5.74
C ILE A 70 4.36 -0.22 4.28
N TYR A 71 3.40 -0.12 3.37
CA TYR A 71 3.65 -0.02 1.94
C TYR A 71 3.48 1.45 1.52
N VAL A 72 4.38 1.93 0.67
CA VAL A 72 4.35 3.29 0.12
C VAL A 72 4.45 3.21 -1.40
N LEU A 73 3.70 4.06 -2.09
CA LEU A 73 3.78 4.17 -3.54
C LEU A 73 5.15 4.74 -3.96
N SER A 74 5.79 4.11 -4.95
CA SER A 74 6.95 4.69 -5.60
C SER A 74 6.54 5.75 -6.63
N LYS A 75 7.49 6.51 -7.16
CA LYS A 75 7.25 7.44 -8.29
C LYS A 75 6.60 6.73 -9.48
N LYS A 76 7.07 5.51 -9.79
CA LYS A 76 6.54 4.64 -10.85
C LYS A 76 5.06 4.32 -10.65
N ALA A 77 4.62 4.11 -9.41
CA ALA A 77 3.20 3.88 -9.10
C ALA A 77 2.34 5.14 -9.23
N LEU A 78 2.89 6.33 -8.92
CA LEU A 78 2.19 7.60 -9.13
C LEU A 78 2.03 7.91 -10.63
N GLU A 79 3.09 7.69 -11.42
CA GLU A 79 3.05 7.80 -12.88
C GLU A 79 2.01 6.84 -13.49
N PHE A 80 1.92 5.61 -13.00
CA PHE A 80 0.89 4.65 -13.40
C PHE A 80 -0.55 5.13 -13.11
N LEU A 81 -0.73 5.90 -12.03
CA LEU A 81 -2.03 6.50 -11.69
C LEU A 81 -2.35 7.76 -12.50
N GLY A 82 -1.38 8.30 -13.25
CA GLY A 82 -1.50 9.57 -13.96
C GLY A 82 -1.39 10.79 -13.05
N GLU A 83 -0.68 10.67 -11.93
CA GLU A 83 -0.44 11.75 -10.98
C GLU A 83 1.04 12.16 -11.03
N ASP A 84 1.32 13.36 -11.53
CA ASP A 84 2.62 14.04 -11.50
C ASP A 84 2.67 15.07 -10.35
#